data_AF-W1UPD5-F1
#
_entry.id   AF-W1UPD5-F1
#
_cell.length_a   1.000
_cell.length_b   1.000
_cell.length_c   1.000
_cell.angle_alpha   90.00
_cell.angle_beta   90.00
_cell.angle_gamma   90.00
#
_symmetry.space_group_name_H-M   'P 1'
#
loop_
_entity.id
_entity.type
_entity.pdbx_description
1 polymer ?
#
loop_
_entity_poly.entity_id
_entity_poly.type
_entity_poly.pdbx_seq_one_letter_code
_entity_poly.pdbx_strand_id
1 'polypeptide(L)'
;NVLQEILTYKSDDINGRLKAYEAITKGKPIPKPGVPESFRVLVKELQSLGLDMRVLDEDDQEVELRDLDEGMDEDVIHVDDLEKAREKAAQEAKAAFEAEEAEKATKAEATEEAAE
;
A
#
# COMPACT_ATOMS: atom_id res chain seq x y z
N ASN A 1 5.00 -6.91 -18.45
CA ASN A 1 4.39 -5.59 -18.15
C ASN A 1 3.61 -5.04 -19.34
N VAL A 2 4.22 -4.82 -20.52
CA VAL A 2 3.50 -4.22 -21.68
C VAL A 2 2.21 -4.96 -22.07
N LEU A 3 2.24 -6.29 -22.17
CA LEU A 3 1.05 -7.07 -22.54
C LEU A 3 -0.08 -6.93 -21.52
N GLN A 4 0.26 -6.96 -20.22
CA GLN A 4 -0.71 -6.81 -19.15
C GLN A 4 -1.36 -5.42 -19.21
N GLU A 5 -0.58 -4.35 -19.38
CA GLU A 5 -1.12 -3.00 -19.50
C GLU A 5 -2.07 -2.82 -20.68
N ILE A 6 -1.78 -3.49 -21.81
CA ILE A 6 -2.64 -3.45 -22.99
C ILE A 6 -3.97 -4.16 -22.72
N LEU A 7 -3.95 -5.29 -22.01
CA LEU A 7 -5.13 -6.11 -21.73
C LEU A 7 -5.94 -5.64 -20.51
N THR A 8 -5.35 -4.84 -19.61
CA THR A 8 -6.02 -4.34 -18.39
C THR A 8 -6.30 -2.84 -18.50
N TYR A 9 -5.36 -1.98 -18.08
CA TYR A 9 -5.53 -0.53 -17.94
C TYR A 9 -6.02 0.15 -19.21
N LYS A 10 -5.61 -0.35 -20.37
CA LYS A 10 -5.89 0.27 -21.66
C LYS A 10 -7.15 -0.26 -22.34
N SER A 11 -7.60 -1.49 -22.05
CA SER A 11 -8.74 -2.09 -22.75
C SER A 11 -9.96 -2.39 -21.89
N ASP A 12 -9.80 -2.93 -20.68
CA ASP A 12 -10.88 -3.79 -20.12
C ASP A 12 -11.03 -3.76 -18.59
N ASP A 13 -10.11 -3.12 -17.86
CA ASP A 13 -10.21 -2.93 -16.41
C ASP A 13 -10.87 -1.57 -16.08
N ILE A 14 -12.16 -1.56 -15.75
CA ILE A 14 -12.93 -0.32 -15.50
C ILE A 14 -12.41 0.43 -14.27
N ASN A 15 -12.21 -0.30 -13.15
CA ASN A 15 -11.81 0.28 -11.88
C ASN A 15 -10.32 0.67 -11.90
N GLY A 16 -9.47 -0.21 -12.44
CA GLY A 16 -8.03 0.03 -12.58
C GLY A 16 -7.72 1.17 -13.56
N ARG A 17 -8.54 1.38 -14.60
CA ARG A 17 -8.35 2.53 -15.51
C ARG A 17 -8.57 3.88 -14.82
N LEU A 18 -9.56 3.99 -13.93
CA LEU A 18 -9.79 5.22 -13.16
C LEU A 18 -8.62 5.47 -12.19
N LYS A 19 -8.24 4.45 -11.42
CA LYS A 19 -7.11 4.53 -10.49
C LYS A 19 -5.79 4.85 -11.21
N ALA A 20 -5.55 4.26 -12.38
CA ALA A 20 -4.38 4.56 -13.22
C ALA A 20 -4.40 6.01 -13.73
N TYR A 21 -5.56 6.54 -14.15
CA TYR A 21 -5.69 7.94 -14.55
C TYR A 21 -5.38 8.90 -13.39
N GLU A 22 -5.88 8.62 -12.19
CA GLU A 22 -5.55 9.39 -11.01
C GLU A 22 -4.06 9.33 -10.66
N ALA A 23 -3.44 8.15 -10.75
CA ALA A 23 -2.02 8.00 -10.50
C ALA A 23 -1.17 8.81 -11.50
N ILE A 24 -1.51 8.75 -12.80
CA ILE A 24 -0.83 9.50 -13.87
C ILE A 24 -0.95 11.01 -13.63
N THR A 25 -2.15 11.50 -13.31
CA THR A 25 -2.38 12.94 -13.09
C THR A 25 -1.70 13.46 -11.82
N LYS A 26 -1.58 12.63 -10.78
CA LYS A 26 -0.92 12.96 -9.50
C LYS A 26 0.58 12.65 -9.50
N GLY A 27 1.14 12.10 -10.59
CA GLY A 27 2.54 11.66 -10.65
C GLY A 27 2.88 10.54 -9.67
N LYS A 28 1.88 9.76 -9.24
CA LYS A 28 2.04 8.63 -8.31
C LYS A 28 2.29 7.34 -9.09
N PRO A 29 2.89 6.31 -8.46
CA PRO A 29 3.01 4.99 -9.08
C PRO A 29 1.62 4.44 -9.45
N ILE A 30 1.53 3.83 -10.63
CA ILE A 30 0.30 3.21 -11.11
C ILE A 30 0.03 1.95 -10.25
N PRO A 31 -1.16 1.82 -9.63
CA PRO A 31 -1.49 0.67 -8.80
C PRO A 31 -1.62 -0.59 -9.66
N LYS A 32 -1.39 -1.78 -9.10
CA LYS A 32 -1.49 -3.05 -9.85
C LYS A 32 -2.87 -3.21 -10.51
N PRO A 33 -2.93 -3.81 -11.70
CA PRO A 33 -4.20 -3.98 -12.40
C PRO A 33 -5.02 -5.11 -11.77
N GLY A 34 -6.34 -4.99 -11.83
CA GLY A 34 -7.27 -6.00 -11.36
C GLY A 34 -7.58 -7.06 -12.42
N VAL A 35 -8.65 -7.82 -12.18
CA VAL A 35 -9.15 -8.83 -13.12
C VAL A 35 -9.91 -8.15 -14.29
N PRO A 36 -9.59 -8.45 -15.57
CA PRO A 36 -10.34 -7.91 -16.72
C PRO A 36 -11.82 -8.29 -16.69
N GLU A 37 -12.68 -7.37 -17.12
CA GLU A 37 -14.12 -7.63 -17.20
C GLU A 37 -14.47 -8.72 -18.23
N SER A 38 -13.74 -8.81 -19.34
CA SER A 38 -13.91 -9.88 -20.34
C SER A 38 -13.70 -11.27 -19.75
N PHE A 39 -12.79 -11.43 -18.78
CA PHE A 39 -12.59 -12.70 -18.09
C PHE A 39 -13.79 -13.05 -17.19
N ARG A 40 -14.35 -12.05 -16.49
CA ARG A 40 -15.58 -12.22 -15.68
C ARG A 40 -16.76 -12.64 -16.55
N VAL A 41 -16.91 -11.98 -17.71
CA VAL A 41 -17.95 -12.32 -18.69
C VAL A 41 -17.73 -13.73 -19.24
N LEU A 42 -16.51 -14.10 -19.62
CA LEU A 42 -16.17 -15.45 -20.09
C LEU A 42 -16.57 -16.53 -19.08
N VAL A 43 -16.26 -16.33 -17.79
CA VAL A 43 -16.66 -17.27 -16.74
C VAL A 43 -18.19 -17.39 -16.68
N LYS A 44 -18.92 -16.29 -16.78
CA LYS A 44 -20.39 -16.30 -16.79
C LYS A 44 -20.98 -16.94 -18.04
N GLU A 45 -20.35 -16.76 -19.20
CA GLU A 45 -20.75 -17.40 -20.45
C GLU A 45 -20.57 -18.92 -20.39
N LEU A 46 -19.44 -19.40 -19.85
CA LEU A 46 -19.20 -20.82 -19.62
C LEU A 46 -20.18 -21.41 -18.59
N GLN A 47 -20.45 -20.69 -17.51
CA GLN A 47 -21.49 -21.07 -16.53
C GLN A 47 -22.88 -21.15 -17.16
N SER A 48 -23.19 -20.25 -18.10
CA SER A 48 -24.47 -20.25 -18.84
C SER A 48 -24.63 -21.47 -19.75
N LEU A 49 -23.51 -22.08 -20.18
CA LEU A 49 -23.50 -23.32 -20.95
C LEU A 49 -23.67 -24.58 -20.07
N GLY A 50 -23.78 -24.42 -18.75
CA GLY A 50 -23.87 -25.51 -17.79
C GLY A 50 -22.52 -26.08 -17.35
N LEU A 51 -21.43 -25.36 -17.60
CA LEU A 51 -20.09 -25.73 -17.12
C LEU A 51 -19.84 -25.10 -15.74
N ASP A 52 -19.46 -25.92 -14.77
CA ASP A 52 -19.06 -25.45 -13.44
C ASP A 52 -17.60 -24.98 -13.48
N MET A 53 -17.41 -23.67 -13.54
CA MET A 53 -16.09 -23.04 -13.55
C MET A 53 -15.90 -22.26 -12.25
N ARG A 54 -14.86 -22.65 -11.49
CA ARG A 54 -14.49 -22.09 -10.20
C ARG A 54 -13.04 -21.63 -10.23
N VAL A 55 -12.77 -20.53 -9.54
CA VAL A 55 -11.41 -20.02 -9.34
C VAL A 55 -10.98 -20.47 -7.96
N LEU A 56 -9.82 -21.12 -7.88
CA LEU A 56 -9.25 -21.64 -6.65
C LEU A 56 -7.99 -20.86 -6.29
N ASP A 57 -7.73 -20.69 -5.00
CA ASP A 57 -6.44 -20.23 -4.50
C ASP A 57 -5.41 -21.37 -4.41
N GLU A 58 -4.25 -21.08 -3.81
CA GLU A 58 -3.18 -22.06 -3.61
C GLU A 58 -3.57 -23.18 -2.62
N ASP A 59 -4.58 -22.96 -1.77
CA ASP A 59 -5.09 -23.87 -0.76
C ASP A 59 -6.39 -24.59 -1.20
N ASP A 60 -6.67 -24.59 -2.51
CA ASP A 60 -7.87 -25.16 -3.15
C ASP A 60 -9.20 -24.57 -2.63
N GLN A 61 -9.19 -23.38 -2.04
CA GLN A 61 -10.41 -22.69 -1.63
C GLN A 61 -10.98 -21.87 -2.78
N GLU A 62 -12.31 -21.86 -2.89
CA GLU A 62 -12.99 -21.09 -3.92
C GLU A 62 -12.91 -19.58 -3.61
N VAL A 63 -12.40 -18.82 -4.57
CA VAL A 63 -12.28 -17.36 -4.48
C VAL A 63 -13.24 -16.72 -5.46
N GLU A 64 -14.04 -15.77 -4.97
CA GLU A 64 -14.88 -14.97 -5.86
C GLU A 64 -14.02 -13.97 -6.64
N LEU A 65 -14.24 -13.87 -7.97
CA LEU A 65 -13.48 -12.94 -8.83
C LEU A 65 -13.65 -11.45 -8.46
N ARG A 66 -14.63 -11.12 -7.60
CA ARG A 66 -14.83 -9.76 -7.08
C ARG A 66 -13.81 -9.42 -6.00
N ASP A 67 -13.45 -10.39 -5.17
CA ASP A 67 -12.58 -10.19 -4.01
C ASP A 67 -11.11 -10.03 -4.41
N LEU A 68 -10.75 -10.50 -5.62
CA LEU A 68 -9.40 -10.38 -6.18
C LEU A 68 -8.96 -8.93 -6.45
N ASP A 69 -9.90 -7.98 -6.53
CA ASP A 69 -9.59 -6.56 -6.80
C ASP A 69 -9.34 -5.75 -5.51
N GLU A 70 -9.71 -6.26 -4.33
CA GLU A 70 -9.78 -5.46 -3.09
C GLU A 70 -8.51 -5.54 -2.21
N GLY A 71 -7.61 -6.49 -2.48
CA GLY A 71 -6.48 -6.81 -1.59
C GLY A 71 -5.13 -6.14 -1.86
N MET A 72 -5.00 -5.26 -2.86
CA MET A 72 -3.68 -4.72 -3.29
C MET A 72 -3.53 -3.19 -3.20
N ASP A 73 -4.43 -2.50 -2.50
CA ASP A 73 -4.33 -1.04 -2.29
C ASP A 73 -3.36 -0.65 -1.14
N GLU A 74 -2.80 -1.61 -0.37
CA GLU A 74 -1.88 -1.32 0.76
C GLU A 74 -0.50 -0.75 0.35
N ASP A 75 -0.05 -0.93 -0.90
CA ASP A 75 1.29 -0.52 -1.33
C ASP A 75 1.40 0.99 -1.70
N VAL A 76 0.33 1.78 -1.62
CA VAL A 76 0.38 3.22 -1.93
C VAL A 76 0.88 4.00 -0.71
N ILE A 77 2.20 3.97 -0.47
CA ILE A 77 2.85 4.88 0.48
C ILE A 77 2.45 6.32 0.10
N HIS A 78 1.61 6.98 0.90
CA HIS A 78 1.32 8.39 0.68
C HIS A 78 2.59 9.19 0.96
N VAL A 79 2.98 10.05 0.02
CA VAL A 79 4.08 11.00 0.22
C VAL A 79 3.87 11.86 1.47
N ASP A 80 2.62 12.17 1.81
CA ASP A 80 2.24 12.84 3.06
C ASP A 80 2.58 12.02 4.31
N ASP A 81 2.51 10.69 4.23
CA ASP A 81 2.82 9.80 5.34
C ASP A 81 4.34 9.68 5.54
N LEU A 82 5.12 9.79 4.46
CA LEU A 82 6.59 9.80 4.53
C LEU A 82 7.11 11.11 5.15
N GLU A 83 6.48 12.24 4.84
CA GLU A 83 6.81 13.55 5.42
C GLU A 83 6.45 13.58 6.91
N LYS A 84 5.25 13.10 7.29
CA LYS A 84 4.86 12.93 8.70
C LYS A 84 5.77 11.96 9.46
N ALA A 85 6.20 10.86 8.84
CA ALA A 85 7.13 9.92 9.46
C ALA A 85 8.50 10.55 9.71
N ARG A 86 9.00 11.39 8.78
CA ARG A 86 10.23 12.16 8.96
C ARG A 86 10.11 13.21 10.06
N GLU A 87 9.01 13.94 10.10
CA GLU A 87 8.75 14.93 11.16
C GLU A 87 8.68 14.28 12.54
N LYS A 88 7.99 13.13 12.63
CA LYS A 88 7.88 12.38 13.88
C LYS A 88 9.24 11.83 14.34
N ALA A 89 10.03 11.25 13.42
CA ALA A 89 11.38 10.80 13.71
C ALA A 89 12.31 11.96 14.12
N ALA A 90 12.16 13.14 13.51
CA ALA A 90 12.91 14.33 13.88
C ALA A 90 12.52 14.86 15.26
N GLN A 91 11.22 14.83 15.62
CA GLN A 91 10.74 15.20 16.96
C GLN A 91 11.22 14.22 18.03
N GLU A 92 11.15 12.92 17.75
CA GLU A 92 11.64 11.87 18.66
C GLU A 92 13.16 11.97 18.87
N ALA A 93 13.93 12.23 17.81
CA ALA A 93 15.37 12.47 17.91
C ALA A 93 15.70 13.74 18.71
N LYS A 94 14.90 14.81 18.53
CA LYS A 94 15.08 16.07 19.26
C LYS A 94 14.75 15.91 20.75
N ALA A 95 13.68 15.20 21.06
CA ALA A 95 13.29 14.88 22.44
C ALA A 95 14.32 13.96 23.13
N ALA A 96 14.90 13.00 22.41
CA ALA A 96 15.96 12.15 22.93
C ALA A 96 17.24 12.95 23.24
N PHE A 97 17.60 13.91 22.39
CA PHE A 97 18.77 14.77 22.61
C PHE A 97 18.57 15.72 23.79
N GLU A 98 17.38 16.30 23.93
CA GLU A 98 17.03 17.16 25.08
C GLU A 98 16.99 16.38 26.41
N ALA A 99 16.55 15.11 26.38
CA ALA A 99 16.60 14.22 27.54
C ALA A 99 18.05 13.86 27.95
N GLU A 100 18.94 13.61 26.99
CA GLU A 100 20.35 13.30 27.26
C GLU A 100 21.11 14.53 27.80
N GLU A 101 20.77 15.74 27.35
CA GLU A 101 21.30 16.99 27.92
C GLU A 101 20.82 17.23 29.35
N ALA A 102 19.53 17.01 29.64
CA ALA A 102 19.00 17.14 30.99
C ALA A 102 19.61 16.11 31.97
N GLU A 103 19.90 14.89 31.50
CA GLU A 103 20.60 13.87 32.29
C GLU A 103 22.09 14.23 32.52
N LYS A 104 22.76 14.87 31.56
CA LYS A 104 24.13 15.39 31.76
C LYS A 104 24.17 16.59 32.71
N ALA A 105 23.19 17.48 32.65
CA ALA A 105 23.10 18.65 33.54
C ALA A 105 22.88 18.24 35.00
N THR A 106 21.96 17.29 35.24
CA THR A 106 21.70 16.75 36.60
C THR A 106 22.89 15.97 37.17
N LYS A 107 23.69 15.32 36.31
CA LYS A 107 24.90 14.61 36.72
C LYS A 107 26.11 15.54 36.97
N ALA A 108 26.13 16.71 36.34
CA ALA A 108 27.15 17.74 36.57
C ALA A 108 26.93 18.49 37.90
N GLU A 109 25.67 18.81 38.26
CA GLU A 109 25.33 19.39 39.58
C GLU A 109 25.67 18.41 40.73
N ALA A 110 25.43 17.11 40.57
CA ALA A 110 25.75 16.11 41.59
C ALA A 110 27.27 15.91 41.84
N THR A 111 28.13 16.30 40.90
CA THR A 111 29.59 16.25 41.09
C THR A 111 30.18 17.49 41.76
N GLU A 112 29.43 18.60 41.82
CA GLU A 112 29.88 19.84 42.47
C GLU A 112 29.55 19.86 43.97
N GLU A 113 28.49 19.17 44.41
CA GLU A 113 28.07 19.09 45.83
C GLU A 113 28.88 18.06 46.67
N ALA A 114 29.70 17.22 46.04
CA ALA A 114 30.54 16.22 46.74
C ALA A 114 31.99 16.69 47.03
N ALA A 115 32.31 17.95 46.75
CA ALA A 115 33.65 18.52 46.89
C ALA A 115 33.81 19.53 48.05
N GLU A 116 32.81 19.65 48.95
CA GLU A 116 32.95 20.38 50.23
C GLU A 116 33.11 19.42 51.44
#